data_AF-A0A2H6EMF7-F1
#
_entry.id   AF-A0A2H6EMF7-F1
#
_cell.length_a   1.000
_cell.length_b   1.000
_cell.length_c   1.000
_cell.angle_alpha   90.00
_cell.angle_beta   90.00
_cell.angle_gamma   90.00
#
_symmetry.space_group_name_H-M   'P 1'
#
loop_
_entity.id
_entity.type
_entity.pdbx_description
1 polymer ?
#
loop_
_entity_poly.entity_id
_entity_poly.type
_entity_poly.pdbx_seq_one_letter_code
_entity_poly.pdbx_strand_id
1 'polypeptide(L)'
;MTYTEIKKELVNVYIKTIIPAAVLILLVYLLKYLNLLGDSLLSPKWFSVVLFVLGAAFSLAFPIFYRTVFVNKNKKNKTINVDEFVVFEKKLIILALVVPYLLVLAVPFLMPGFYLGGLMLFSLYSVYYYYPSEKRTVFEMKLFRIKEPD
;
A
#
# COMPACT_ATOMS: atom_id res chain seq x y z
N MET A 1 3.49 -12.87 21.43
CA MET A 1 4.37 -12.04 20.59
C MET A 1 4.51 -10.69 21.29
N THR A 2 5.73 -10.24 21.57
CA THR A 2 6.00 -8.93 22.20
C THR A 2 5.70 -7.80 21.21
N TYR A 3 5.53 -6.57 21.73
CA TYR A 3 5.30 -5.41 20.86
C TYR A 3 6.44 -5.21 19.83
N THR A 4 7.69 -5.40 20.27
CA THR A 4 8.89 -5.28 19.44
C THR A 4 8.90 -6.30 18.30
N GLU A 5 8.45 -7.53 18.56
CA GLU A 5 8.32 -8.58 17.55
C GLU A 5 7.29 -8.22 16.48
N ILE A 6 6.10 -7.75 16.89
CA ILE A 6 5.03 -7.32 15.98
C ILE A 6 5.54 -6.21 15.06
N LYS A 7 6.14 -5.15 15.65
CA LYS A 7 6.67 -4.01 14.91
C LYS A 7 7.73 -4.46 13.90
N LYS A 8 8.70 -5.26 14.33
CA LYS A 8 9.75 -5.80 13.47
C LYS A 8 9.16 -6.58 12.30
N GLU A 9 8.14 -7.39 12.55
CA GLU A 9 7.52 -8.22 11.52
C GLU A 9 6.73 -7.39 10.49
N LEU A 10 5.94 -6.42 10.95
CA LEU A 10 5.21 -5.51 10.05
C LEU A 10 6.15 -4.62 9.23
N VAL A 11 7.20 -4.09 9.85
CA VAL A 11 8.23 -3.30 9.15
C VAL A 11 8.94 -4.16 8.11
N ASN A 12 9.25 -5.42 8.41
CA ASN A 12 9.88 -6.32 7.45
C ASN A 12 9.00 -6.55 6.22
N VAL A 13 7.69 -6.78 6.40
CA VAL A 13 6.73 -6.92 5.29
C VAL A 13 6.63 -5.62 4.50
N TYR A 14 6.53 -4.47 5.18
CA TYR A 14 6.50 -3.16 4.55
C TYR A 14 7.74 -2.92 3.67
N ILE A 15 8.93 -3.08 4.24
CA ILE A 15 10.22 -2.86 3.56
C ILE A 15 10.37 -3.82 2.37
N LYS A 16 10.10 -5.11 2.56
CA LYS A 16 10.16 -6.12 1.48
C LYS A 16 9.19 -5.81 0.34
N THR A 17 8.08 -5.13 0.63
CA THR A 17 7.08 -4.78 -0.39
C THR A 17 7.40 -3.46 -1.07
N ILE A 18 7.87 -2.43 -0.35
CA ILE A 18 8.11 -1.10 -0.94
C ILE A 18 9.47 -0.98 -1.65
N ILE A 19 10.53 -1.64 -1.17
CA ILE A 19 11.86 -1.54 -1.78
C ILE A 19 11.85 -1.98 -3.24
N PRO A 20 11.28 -3.14 -3.62
CA PRO A 20 11.24 -3.55 -5.02
C PRO A 20 10.49 -2.54 -5.88
N ALA A 21 9.36 -2.02 -5.41
CA ALA A 21 8.62 -0.98 -6.12
C ALA A 21 9.45 0.29 -6.32
N ALA A 22 10.11 0.78 -5.27
CA ALA A 22 10.95 1.97 -5.33
C ALA A 22 12.12 1.79 -6.31
N VAL A 23 12.79 0.62 -6.27
CA VAL A 23 13.87 0.27 -7.20
C VAL A 23 13.34 0.21 -8.64
N LEU A 24 12.19 -0.41 -8.88
CA LEU A 24 11.58 -0.48 -10.20
C LEU A 24 11.18 0.91 -10.73
N ILE A 25 10.59 1.77 -9.89
CA ILE A 25 10.25 3.15 -10.27
C ILE A 25 11.53 3.88 -10.69
N LEU A 26 12.58 3.83 -9.87
CA LEU A 26 13.87 4.48 -10.17
C LEU A 26 14.49 3.94 -11.45
N LEU A 27 14.48 2.62 -11.64
CA LEU A 27 15.04 1.96 -12.82
C LEU A 27 14.29 2.38 -14.08
N VAL A 28 12.96 2.37 -14.08
CA VAL A 28 12.15 2.77 -15.24
C VAL A 28 12.33 4.27 -15.54
N TYR A 29 12.41 5.12 -14.51
CA TYR A 29 12.72 6.54 -14.70
C TYR A 29 14.13 6.75 -15.28
N LEU A 30 15.13 5.99 -14.84
CA LEU A 30 16.49 6.06 -15.36
C LEU A 30 16.55 5.60 -16.81
N LEU A 31 15.88 4.50 -17.16
CA LEU A 31 15.78 4.02 -18.54
C LEU A 31 15.08 5.06 -19.44
N LYS A 32 14.05 5.73 -18.92
CA LYS A 32 13.37 6.82 -19.63
C LYS A 32 14.29 8.01 -19.84
N TYR A 33 15.04 8.41 -18.81
CA TYR A 33 16.00 9.52 -18.88
C TYR A 33 17.13 9.27 -19.88
N LEU A 34 17.60 8.02 -19.97
CA LEU A 34 18.61 7.60 -20.94
C LEU A 34 18.05 7.38 -22.36
N ASN A 35 16.76 7.67 -22.60
CA ASN A 35 16.04 7.40 -23.85
C ASN A 35 16.12 5.93 -24.32
N LEU A 36 16.37 4.98 -23.40
CA LEU A 36 16.46 3.55 -23.71
C LEU A 36 15.09 2.90 -23.93
N LEU A 37 14.02 3.54 -23.45
CA LEU A 37 12.64 3.11 -23.66
C LEU A 37 12.07 3.59 -25.02
N GLY A 38 12.86 4.30 -25.83
CA GLY A 38 12.40 4.96 -27.05
C GLY A 38 11.50 6.16 -26.78
N ASP A 39 10.80 6.63 -27.81
CA ASP A 39 9.78 7.67 -27.65
C ASP A 39 8.67 7.17 -26.74
N SER A 40 8.27 7.99 -25.77
CA SER A 40 7.23 7.60 -24.81
C SER A 40 5.93 7.33 -25.54
N LEU A 41 5.38 6.13 -25.36
CA LEU A 41 4.13 5.72 -26.01
C LEU A 41 2.96 6.58 -25.52
N LEU A 42 2.14 7.07 -26.44
CA LEU A 42 0.88 7.72 -26.07
C LEU A 42 0.01 6.72 -25.32
N SER A 43 -0.38 7.05 -24.09
CA SER A 43 -1.29 6.18 -23.34
C SER A 43 -2.69 6.25 -23.96
N PRO A 44 -3.34 5.10 -24.24
CA PRO A 44 -4.77 5.08 -24.50
C PRO A 44 -5.53 5.65 -23.29
N LYS A 45 -6.57 6.45 -23.53
CA LYS A 45 -7.35 7.08 -22.46
C LYS A 45 -7.87 6.07 -21.44
N TRP A 46 -8.32 4.90 -21.89
CA TRP A 46 -8.84 3.84 -21.01
C TRP A 46 -7.76 3.32 -20.06
N PHE A 47 -6.51 3.17 -20.52
CA PHE A 47 -5.39 2.68 -19.71
C PHE A 47 -5.10 3.65 -18.56
N SER A 48 -5.05 4.94 -18.87
CA SER A 48 -4.87 6.00 -17.87
C SER A 48 -5.95 5.98 -16.79
N VAL A 49 -7.21 5.85 -17.21
CA VAL A 49 -8.36 5.79 -16.30
C VAL A 49 -8.30 4.54 -15.43
N VAL A 50 -7.98 3.37 -16.01
CA VAL A 50 -7.90 2.11 -15.27
C VAL A 50 -6.81 2.18 -14.20
N LEU A 51 -5.60 2.64 -14.52
CA LEU A 51 -4.53 2.76 -13.53
C LEU A 51 -4.91 3.73 -12.40
N PHE A 52 -5.54 4.87 -12.74
CA PHE A 52 -5.99 5.83 -11.74
C PHE A 52 -7.05 5.25 -10.81
N VAL A 53 -8.08 4.58 -11.35
CA VAL A 53 -9.15 3.96 -10.56
C VAL A 53 -8.60 2.83 -9.69
N LEU A 54 -7.70 2.00 -10.22
CA LEU A 54 -7.01 0.98 -9.43
C LEU A 54 -6.16 1.61 -8.32
N GLY A 55 -5.45 2.71 -8.61
CA GLY A 55 -4.70 3.47 -7.61
C GLY A 55 -5.57 3.93 -6.45
N ALA A 56 -6.73 4.53 -6.75
CA ALA A 56 -7.72 4.93 -5.74
C ALA A 56 -8.29 3.72 -4.98
N ALA A 57 -8.62 2.63 -5.70
CA ALA A 57 -9.18 1.43 -5.10
C ALA A 57 -8.20 0.76 -4.12
N PHE A 58 -6.95 0.57 -4.50
CA PHE A 58 -5.94 -0.08 -3.66
C PHE A 58 -5.44 0.83 -2.52
N SER A 59 -5.38 2.15 -2.70
CA SER A 59 -4.97 3.07 -1.62
C SER A 59 -6.07 3.34 -0.58
N LEU A 60 -7.34 3.35 -1.00
CA LEU A 60 -8.46 3.78 -0.16
C LEU A 60 -9.54 2.72 -0.02
N ALA A 61 -10.20 2.33 -1.12
CA ALA A 61 -11.43 1.55 -1.05
C ALA A 61 -11.22 0.14 -0.52
N PHE A 62 -10.24 -0.59 -1.05
CA PHE A 62 -9.95 -1.95 -0.62
C PHE A 62 -9.43 -2.03 0.81
N PRO A 63 -8.52 -1.16 1.27
CA PRO A 63 -8.12 -1.17 2.67
C PRO A 63 -9.28 -0.90 3.63
N ILE A 64 -10.15 0.07 3.30
CA ILE A 64 -11.36 0.35 4.09
C ILE A 64 -12.27 -0.88 4.11
N PHE A 65 -12.56 -1.45 2.95
CA PHE A 65 -13.40 -2.65 2.84
C PHE A 65 -12.84 -3.81 3.65
N TYR A 66 -11.53 -4.10 3.51
CA TYR A 66 -10.88 -5.18 4.23
C TYR A 66 -10.92 -4.98 5.76
N ARG A 67 -10.75 -3.73 6.22
CA ARG A 67 -10.92 -3.37 7.63
C ARG A 67 -12.35 -3.59 8.11
N THR A 68 -13.36 -3.17 7.34
CA THR A 68 -14.77 -3.38 7.67
C THR A 68 -15.11 -4.87 7.76
N VAL A 69 -14.61 -5.70 6.82
CA VAL A 69 -14.78 -7.15 6.85
C VAL A 69 -14.15 -7.75 8.11
N PHE A 70 -12.94 -7.31 8.48
CA PHE A 70 -12.27 -7.79 9.68
C PHE A 70 -13.03 -7.41 10.97
N VAL A 71 -13.53 -6.18 11.07
CA VAL A 71 -14.39 -5.72 12.18
C VAL A 71 -15.66 -6.57 12.24
N ASN A 72 -16.34 -6.78 11.11
CA ASN A 72 -17.59 -7.53 11.08
C ASN A 72 -17.39 -8.99 11.50
N LYS A 73 -16.31 -9.63 11.03
CA LYS A 73 -15.94 -11.00 11.41
C LYS A 73 -15.68 -11.13 12.92
N ASN A 74 -15.06 -10.12 13.53
CA ASN A 74 -14.67 -10.14 14.94
C ASN A 74 -15.64 -9.42 15.88
N LYS A 75 -16.78 -8.90 15.39
CA LYS A 75 -17.74 -8.12 16.19
C LYS A 75 -18.25 -8.84 17.44
N LYS A 76 -18.32 -10.17 17.41
CA LYS A 76 -18.79 -11.01 18.53
C LYS A 76 -17.64 -11.48 19.44
N ASN A 77 -16.40 -11.31 19.03
CA ASN A 77 -15.23 -11.73 19.79
C ASN A 77 -14.88 -10.65 20.82
N LYS A 78 -14.79 -11.01 22.09
CA LYS A 78 -14.43 -10.06 23.17
C LYS A 78 -12.95 -9.64 23.12
N THR A 79 -12.09 -10.49 22.57
CA THR A 79 -10.66 -10.28 22.39
C THR A 79 -10.22 -10.95 21.10
N ILE A 80 -9.40 -10.26 20.30
CA ILE A 80 -8.79 -10.83 19.09
C ILE A 80 -7.40 -11.35 19.44
N ASN A 81 -7.01 -12.51 18.88
CA ASN A 81 -5.65 -13.01 19.03
C ASN A 81 -4.67 -12.08 18.30
N VAL A 82 -3.54 -11.78 18.96
CA VAL A 82 -2.43 -10.99 18.39
C VAL A 82 -1.98 -11.53 17.03
N ASP A 83 -1.90 -12.85 16.86
CA ASP A 83 -1.46 -13.45 15.59
C ASP A 83 -2.43 -13.15 14.44
N GLU A 84 -3.73 -13.19 14.71
CA GLU A 84 -4.76 -12.86 13.71
C GLU A 84 -4.69 -11.38 13.32
N PHE A 85 -4.44 -10.50 14.29
CA PHE A 85 -4.24 -9.07 14.04
C PHE A 85 -3.00 -8.81 13.19
N VAL A 86 -1.88 -9.47 13.47
CA VAL A 86 -0.66 -9.33 12.69
C VAL A 86 -0.89 -9.80 11.24
N VAL A 87 -1.59 -10.91 11.03
CA VAL A 87 -1.95 -11.37 9.67
C VAL A 87 -2.85 -10.36 8.96
N PHE A 88 -3.80 -9.75 9.67
CA PHE A 88 -4.65 -8.69 9.15
C PHE A 88 -3.81 -7.47 8.69
N GLU A 89 -2.94 -6.94 9.55
CA GLU A 89 -2.11 -5.77 9.24
C GLU A 89 -1.16 -6.05 8.06
N LYS A 90 -0.53 -7.22 8.01
CA LYS A 90 0.33 -7.61 6.87
C LYS A 90 -0.43 -7.53 5.55
N LYS A 91 -1.64 -8.08 5.49
CA LYS A 91 -2.48 -8.05 4.29
C LYS A 91 -2.90 -6.63 3.93
N LEU A 92 -3.24 -5.82 4.93
CA LEU A 92 -3.61 -4.42 4.73
C LEU A 92 -2.44 -3.61 4.12
N ILE A 93 -1.23 -3.80 4.64
CA ILE A 93 0.00 -3.18 4.11
C ILE A 93 0.25 -3.61 2.66
N ILE A 94 0.22 -4.92 2.38
CA ILE A 94 0.46 -5.45 1.03
C ILE A 94 -0.55 -4.86 0.04
N LEU A 95 -1.84 -4.85 0.41
CA LEU A 95 -2.91 -4.33 -0.43
C LEU A 95 -2.69 -2.85 -0.78
N ALA A 96 -2.35 -2.02 0.20
CA ALA A 96 -2.13 -0.59 -0.02
C ALA A 96 -0.87 -0.31 -0.85
N LEU A 97 0.18 -1.11 -0.66
CA LEU A 97 1.46 -0.95 -1.35
C LEU A 97 1.48 -1.50 -2.79
N VAL A 98 0.35 -2.03 -3.30
CA VAL A 98 0.19 -2.32 -4.74
C VAL A 98 0.29 -1.03 -5.57
N VAL A 99 -0.14 0.12 -5.03
CA VAL A 99 -0.22 1.38 -5.79
C VAL A 99 1.14 1.85 -6.36
N PRO A 100 2.26 1.85 -5.60
CA PRO A 100 3.59 2.07 -6.14
C PRO A 100 3.94 1.21 -7.37
N TYR A 101 3.49 -0.05 -7.43
CA TYR A 101 3.71 -0.91 -8.60
C TYR A 101 2.89 -0.48 -9.81
N LEU A 102 1.68 0.07 -9.61
CA LEU A 102 0.91 0.68 -10.69
C LEU A 102 1.62 1.90 -11.27
N LEU A 103 2.35 2.65 -10.44
CA LEU A 103 3.16 3.78 -10.90
C LEU A 103 4.29 3.32 -11.85
N VAL A 104 4.93 2.17 -11.58
CA VAL A 104 5.93 1.57 -12.49
C VAL A 104 5.35 1.37 -13.90
N LEU A 105 4.10 0.91 -13.98
CA LEU A 105 3.42 0.70 -15.26
C LEU A 105 3.05 2.01 -15.97
N ALA A 106 2.92 3.10 -15.23
CA ALA A 106 2.56 4.41 -15.79
C ALA A 106 3.76 5.15 -16.40
N VAL A 107 4.96 5.02 -15.84
CA VAL A 107 6.15 5.80 -16.23
C VAL A 107 6.51 5.70 -17.73
N PRO A 108 6.43 4.52 -18.39
CA PRO A 108 6.77 4.40 -19.81
C PRO A 108 5.83 5.17 -20.75
N PHE A 109 4.63 5.53 -20.29
CA PHE A 109 3.60 6.13 -21.13
C PHE A 109 3.46 7.64 -20.90
N LEU A 110 3.03 8.35 -21.94
CA LEU A 110 2.55 9.73 -21.83
C LEU A 110 1.10 9.71 -21.34
N MET A 111 0.94 9.72 -20.01
CA MET A 111 -0.36 9.89 -19.36
C MET A 111 -0.73 11.36 -19.19
N PRO A 112 -2.01 11.74 -19.34
CA PRO A 112 -2.48 13.05 -18.95
C PRO A 112 -2.13 13.36 -17.48
N GLY A 113 -1.67 14.57 -17.21
CA GLY A 113 -1.12 14.97 -15.90
C GLY A 113 -2.07 14.74 -14.72
N PHE A 114 -3.40 14.85 -14.94
CA PHE A 114 -4.39 14.55 -13.91
C PHE A 114 -4.30 13.10 -13.40
N TYR A 115 -4.24 12.12 -14.31
CA TYR A 115 -4.21 10.71 -13.92
C TYR A 115 -2.88 10.32 -13.29
N LEU A 116 -1.76 10.79 -13.87
CA LEU A 116 -0.43 10.52 -13.32
C LEU A 116 -0.23 11.18 -11.95
N GLY A 117 -0.61 12.45 -11.82
CA GLY A 117 -0.50 13.20 -10.57
C GLY A 117 -1.34 12.57 -9.45
N GLY A 118 -2.57 12.15 -9.77
CA GLY A 118 -3.40 11.42 -8.80
C GLY A 118 -2.82 10.06 -8.42
N LEU A 119 -2.28 9.30 -9.38
CA LEU A 119 -1.64 8.01 -9.09
C LEU A 119 -0.39 8.19 -8.21
N MET A 120 0.40 9.25 -8.43
CA MET A 120 1.51 9.62 -7.55
C MET A 120 1.02 9.96 -6.14
N LEU A 121 -0.04 10.75 -6.01
CA LEU A 121 -0.63 11.08 -4.72
C LEU A 121 -1.14 9.83 -3.98
N PHE A 122 -1.83 8.93 -4.67
CA PHE A 122 -2.27 7.66 -4.08
C PHE A 122 -1.09 6.79 -3.64
N SER A 123 -0.02 6.74 -4.44
CA SER A 123 1.20 6.02 -4.09
C SER A 123 1.84 6.59 -2.83
N LEU A 124 2.03 7.92 -2.76
CA LEU A 124 2.60 8.60 -1.60
C LEU A 124 1.72 8.42 -0.36
N TYR A 125 0.41 8.57 -0.52
CA TYR A 125 -0.56 8.34 0.54
C TYR A 125 -0.47 6.91 1.08
N SER A 126 -0.44 5.90 0.21
CA SER A 126 -0.32 4.50 0.62
C SER A 126 0.97 4.24 1.40
N VAL A 127 2.10 4.74 0.90
CA VAL A 127 3.41 4.58 1.53
C VAL A 127 3.42 5.24 2.91
N TYR A 128 2.93 6.47 3.01
CA TYR A 128 2.93 7.23 4.26
C TYR A 128 1.94 6.66 5.29
N TYR A 129 0.68 6.47 4.90
CA TYR A 129 -0.40 6.12 5.83
C TYR A 129 -0.26 4.69 6.37
N TYR A 130 0.17 3.74 5.53
CA TYR A 130 0.29 2.33 5.92
C TYR A 130 1.66 1.96 6.47
N TYR A 131 2.54 2.93 6.70
CA TYR A 131 3.79 2.68 7.43
C TYR A 131 3.47 2.13 8.83
N PRO A 132 4.06 0.99 9.25
CA PRO A 132 3.80 0.38 10.55
C PRO A 132 4.53 1.12 11.68
N SER A 133 4.10 2.34 11.95
CA SER A 133 4.59 3.15 13.07
C SER A 133 4.01 2.64 14.39
N GLU A 134 4.72 2.93 15.47
CA GLU A 134 4.32 2.48 16.79
C GLU A 134 2.99 3.05 17.27
N LYS A 135 2.83 4.36 17.09
CA LYS A 135 1.57 5.06 17.38
C LYS A 135 0.41 4.45 16.61
N ARG A 136 0.61 4.07 15.34
CA ARG A 136 -0.43 3.45 14.50
C ARG A 136 -0.77 2.05 14.99
N THR A 137 0.23 1.20 15.21
CA THR A 137 -0.01 -0.19 15.66
C THR A 137 -0.73 -0.21 17.00
N VAL A 138 -0.29 0.59 17.98
CA VAL A 138 -0.95 0.68 19.29
C VAL A 138 -2.38 1.20 19.16
N PHE A 139 -2.62 2.20 18.32
CA PHE A 139 -3.96 2.72 18.05
C PHE A 139 -4.90 1.65 17.48
N GLU A 140 -4.44 0.88 16.48
CA GLU A 140 -5.22 -0.21 15.91
C GLU A 140 -5.49 -1.32 16.94
N MET A 141 -4.50 -1.71 17.74
CA MET A 141 -4.68 -2.70 18.80
C MET A 141 -5.74 -2.26 19.82
N LYS A 142 -5.76 -0.98 20.20
CA LYS A 142 -6.80 -0.40 21.07
C LYS A 142 -8.17 -0.44 20.42
N LEU A 143 -8.26 -0.07 19.14
CA LEU A 143 -9.51 -0.11 18.39
C LEU A 143 -10.11 -1.53 18.35
N PHE A 144 -9.24 -2.54 18.21
CA PHE A 144 -9.62 -3.95 18.18
C PHE A 144 -9.66 -4.64 19.55
N ARG A 145 -9.47 -3.90 20.65
CA ARG A 145 -9.49 -4.39 22.04
C ARG A 145 -8.52 -5.55 22.29
N ILE A 146 -7.35 -5.49 21.65
CA ILE A 146 -6.25 -6.44 21.86
C ILE A 146 -5.47 -5.97 23.07
N LYS A 147 -5.15 -6.88 24.00
CA LYS A 147 -4.28 -6.55 25.13
C LYS A 147 -2.90 -6.18 24.57
N GLU A 148 -2.38 -5.03 25.00
CA GLU A 148 -1.01 -4.64 24.67
C GLU A 148 -0.07 -5.76 25.16
N PRO A 149 0.76 -6.34 24.27
CA PRO A 149 1.73 -7.33 24.68
C PRO A 149 2.81 -6.64 25.50
N ASP A 150 3.12 -7.22 26.67
CA ASP A 150 4.20 -6.80 27.55
C ASP A 150 5.56 -6.75 26.82
#